data_AF-Q0F2P1-F1
#
_entry.id   AF-Q0F2P1-F1
#
_cell.length_a   1.000
_cell.length_b   1.000
_cell.length_c   1.000
_cell.angle_alpha   90.00
_cell.angle_beta   90.00
_cell.angle_gamma   90.00
#
_symmetry.space_group_name_H-M   'P 1'
#
loop_
_entity.id
_entity.type
_entity.pdbx_description
1 polymer ?
#
loop_
_entity_poly.entity_id
_entity_poly.type
_entity_poly.pdbx_seq_one_letter_code
_entity_poly.pdbx_strand_id
1 'polypeptide(L)'
;MRQDLRLNNDSNSARKVYLSSAAFLLLLLTPFVYPGYFPSDVNILTACAAGFLFILTTLIEKKHIIILPKRFLAVVLTLFCIQLWLYASGQLLSTSSWALQTVLYASAALLFVLGASVPTSSLRRWIHLYLLVACLWSSVGLFVWLGGTNGKALEFGPITSVLAPAIKLAGPFNQGNIFAGLVGFALIFSHWLAWKEQKIRYAIAVAFFTAMLFDTLSRGEWLAYLFIAACLLFALKPNAREAMRCFIIPWLCGLSAGFILAHFSQPSLIGSDGISGLVNSAGATMEARLTIWATALSIFLHTPLVGSGWGQYAPQSWLAAPAASDLMARFGLSHHLVSNYASGHNLILHLMAEGGILVLLPLCWGLWHLIKTSCRLLARPHNIRITFSLAAISFIIQSQVNITFTKPLPLLLTVFFIGIAMAPTLRRKSWKLPVSAPMISATAAATAAFIFWATPTVIQWFQAERALYAFDLDDQASAKTLAGFATIPRIGAIPSIWLGYKVATTNSHTGLLKWLTPPLRNAVHDIPMVAGYQVLFYTLGSTDALQEACRVGQLIKAQHFVNERNNQIYQDICDGKPFEQYHFGTN
;
A
#
# COMPACT_ATOMS: atom_id res chain seq x y z
N MET A 1 3.92 44.20 41.95
CA MET A 1 4.15 42.78 42.31
C MET A 1 3.13 41.85 41.63
N ARG A 2 3.02 41.88 40.29
CA ARG A 2 2.03 41.10 39.49
C ARG A 2 2.57 40.70 38.10
N GLN A 3 3.90 40.60 37.95
CA GLN A 3 4.56 40.32 36.66
C GLN A 3 5.31 38.97 36.59
N ASP A 4 5.53 38.26 37.72
CA ASP A 4 6.35 37.05 37.72
C ASP A 4 5.61 35.71 37.51
N LEU A 5 4.28 35.71 37.37
CA LEU A 5 3.51 34.47 37.17
C LEU A 5 3.29 34.06 35.70
N ARG A 6 3.83 34.82 34.72
CA ARG A 6 3.67 34.47 33.28
C ARG A 6 4.79 33.62 32.69
N LEU A 7 5.95 33.51 33.34
CA LEU A 7 7.11 32.78 32.76
C LEU A 7 7.06 31.25 32.97
N ASN A 8 6.21 30.75 33.87
CA ASN A 8 6.12 29.30 34.14
C ASN A 8 5.08 28.53 33.30
N ASN A 9 4.31 29.20 32.42
CA ASN A 9 3.32 28.52 31.58
C ASN A 9 3.84 28.12 30.18
N ASP A 10 4.94 28.70 29.71
CA ASP A 10 5.46 28.44 28.36
C ASP A 10 6.25 27.13 28.27
N SER A 11 6.94 26.71 29.34
CA SER A 11 7.70 25.45 29.38
C SER A 11 6.80 24.20 29.24
N ASN A 12 5.58 24.26 29.79
CA ASN A 12 4.58 23.21 29.65
C ASN A 12 3.87 23.20 28.28
N SER A 13 3.94 24.32 27.53
CA SER A 13 3.44 24.36 26.15
C SER A 13 4.43 23.71 25.19
N ALA A 14 5.73 23.93 25.38
CA ALA A 14 6.79 23.36 24.55
C ALA A 14 6.84 21.83 24.67
N ARG A 15 6.79 21.28 25.89
CA ARG A 15 6.92 19.83 26.12
C ARG A 15 5.79 19.01 25.47
N LYS A 16 4.58 19.58 25.37
CA LYS A 16 3.42 18.88 24.80
C LYS A 16 3.53 18.73 23.29
N VAL A 17 4.13 19.68 22.58
CA VAL A 17 4.18 19.73 21.10
C VAL A 17 5.03 18.59 20.47
N TYR A 18 5.85 17.91 21.27
CA TYR A 18 6.77 16.87 20.77
C TYR A 18 6.12 15.49 20.59
N LEU A 19 5.03 15.15 21.30
CA LEU A 19 4.48 13.79 21.30
C LEU A 19 3.83 13.39 19.97
N SER A 20 2.94 14.23 19.45
CA SER A 20 2.30 14.05 18.14
C SER A 20 3.32 14.14 17.02
N SER A 21 4.38 14.94 17.21
CA SER A 21 5.50 15.04 16.26
C SER A 21 6.24 13.71 16.14
N ALA A 22 6.59 13.10 17.28
CA ALA A 22 7.20 11.78 17.33
C ALA A 22 6.29 10.69 16.75
N ALA A 23 4.99 10.70 17.10
CA ALA A 23 4.04 9.71 16.57
C ALA A 23 3.81 9.85 15.06
N PHE A 24 3.80 11.08 14.53
CA PHE A 24 3.74 11.31 13.08
C PHE A 24 5.02 10.82 12.39
N LEU A 25 6.20 11.06 12.98
CA LEU A 25 7.46 10.50 12.47
C LEU A 25 7.42 8.97 12.45
N LEU A 26 6.93 8.31 13.50
CA LEU A 26 6.74 6.86 13.53
C LEU A 26 5.84 6.38 12.39
N LEU A 27 4.73 7.08 12.12
CA LEU A 27 3.85 6.77 10.99
C LEU A 27 4.61 6.87 9.65
N LEU A 28 5.39 7.92 9.45
CA LEU A 28 6.20 8.09 8.25
C LEU A 28 7.35 7.05 8.17
N LEU A 29 7.86 6.52 9.27
CA LEU A 29 8.93 5.52 9.23
C LEU A 29 8.43 4.09 8.98
N THR A 30 7.11 3.85 8.96
CA THR A 30 6.54 2.51 8.72
C THR A 30 6.95 1.81 7.42
N PRO A 31 7.25 2.49 6.29
CA PRO A 31 7.74 1.82 5.09
C PRO A 31 9.09 1.13 5.26
N PHE A 32 9.86 1.48 6.31
CA PHE A 32 11.14 0.83 6.63
C PHE A 32 10.98 -0.45 7.47
N VAL A 33 9.77 -0.75 7.95
CA VAL A 33 9.51 -1.89 8.85
C VAL A 33 8.73 -2.94 8.08
N TYR A 34 9.44 -3.82 7.38
CA TYR A 34 8.80 -4.78 6.49
C TYR A 34 9.59 -6.10 6.36
N PRO A 35 8.92 -7.26 6.44
CA PRO A 35 9.53 -8.53 6.06
C PRO A 35 9.56 -8.65 4.53
N GLY A 36 10.76 -8.76 3.96
CA GLY A 36 11.03 -8.65 2.52
C GLY A 36 10.14 -9.48 1.58
N TYR A 37 9.82 -10.73 1.93
CA TYR A 37 9.05 -11.66 1.07
C TYR A 37 7.55 -11.82 1.42
N PHE A 38 7.08 -11.22 2.51
CA PHE A 38 5.80 -11.58 3.12
C PHE A 38 4.69 -10.56 2.83
N PRO A 39 3.39 -10.86 3.03
CA PRO A 39 2.29 -10.00 2.57
C PRO A 39 2.35 -8.58 3.17
N SER A 40 1.52 -7.67 2.65
CA SER A 40 1.41 -6.28 3.14
C SER A 40 0.90 -6.15 4.58
N ASP A 41 0.68 -7.26 5.28
CA ASP A 41 0.15 -7.34 6.63
C ASP A 41 0.98 -6.56 7.63
N VAL A 42 2.30 -6.77 7.68
CA VAL A 42 3.17 -6.05 8.61
C VAL A 42 3.10 -4.54 8.35
N ASN A 43 3.07 -4.12 7.09
CA ASN A 43 2.91 -2.70 6.75
C ASN A 43 1.57 -2.15 7.22
N ILE A 44 0.48 -2.91 7.09
CA ILE A 44 -0.85 -2.48 7.54
C ILE A 44 -0.88 -2.37 9.06
N LEU A 45 -0.43 -3.41 9.77
CA LEU A 45 -0.44 -3.45 11.23
C LEU A 45 0.45 -2.35 11.83
N THR A 46 1.66 -2.16 11.34
CA THR A 46 2.59 -1.13 11.80
C THR A 46 2.07 0.28 11.51
N ALA A 47 1.57 0.54 10.31
CA ALA A 47 0.98 1.84 9.95
C ALA A 47 -0.28 2.16 10.74
N CYS A 48 -1.15 1.17 10.99
CA CYS A 48 -2.32 1.36 11.83
C CYS A 48 -1.93 1.62 13.29
N ALA A 49 -0.95 0.88 13.83
CA ALA A 49 -0.44 1.10 15.19
C ALA A 49 0.14 2.52 15.35
N ALA A 50 0.98 2.95 14.39
CA ALA A 50 1.52 4.30 14.36
C ALA A 50 0.42 5.36 14.17
N GLY A 51 -0.60 5.08 13.36
CA GLY A 51 -1.79 5.92 13.18
C GLY A 51 -2.59 6.10 14.48
N PHE A 52 -2.83 5.02 15.23
CA PHE A 52 -3.49 5.07 16.54
C PHE A 52 -2.68 5.86 17.57
N LEU A 53 -1.36 5.65 17.64
CA LEU A 53 -0.47 6.46 18.48
C LEU A 53 -0.53 7.94 18.08
N PHE A 54 -0.57 8.25 16.78
CA PHE A 54 -0.67 9.62 16.30
C PHE A 54 -2.01 10.26 16.66
N ILE A 55 -3.11 9.52 16.57
CA ILE A 55 -4.43 9.97 17.04
C ILE A 55 -4.37 10.25 18.55
N LEU A 56 -3.96 9.27 19.36
CA LEU A 56 -3.91 9.37 20.82
C LEU A 56 -3.07 10.56 21.29
N THR A 57 -1.83 10.68 20.80
CA THR A 57 -0.93 11.79 21.17
C THR A 57 -1.50 13.14 20.76
N THR A 58 -2.15 13.22 19.60
CA THR A 58 -2.83 14.46 19.16
C THR A 58 -4.03 14.79 20.05
N LEU A 59 -4.78 13.81 20.55
CA LEU A 59 -5.87 14.03 21.50
C LEU A 59 -5.36 14.55 22.85
N ILE A 60 -4.27 13.98 23.36
CA ILE A 60 -3.63 14.41 24.60
C ILE A 60 -3.13 15.86 24.49
N GLU A 61 -2.53 16.22 23.35
CA GLU A 61 -2.05 17.58 23.10
C GLU A 61 -3.19 18.60 22.94
N LYS A 62 -4.29 18.20 22.30
CA LYS A 62 -5.40 19.10 21.97
C LYS A 62 -6.54 18.97 22.97
N LYS A 63 -6.47 19.75 24.04
CA LYS A 63 -7.50 19.80 25.10
C LYS A 63 -8.84 20.45 24.74
N HIS A 64 -9.14 20.70 23.47
CA HIS A 64 -10.26 21.57 23.11
C HIS A 64 -11.39 20.85 22.39
N ILE A 65 -11.29 20.60 21.08
CA ILE A 65 -12.45 20.15 20.30
C ILE A 65 -12.03 19.21 19.17
N ILE A 66 -12.74 18.09 19.05
CA ILE A 66 -12.72 17.21 17.87
C ILE A 66 -13.92 17.54 16.99
N ILE A 67 -13.68 17.54 15.68
CA ILE A 67 -14.66 17.80 14.65
C ILE A 67 -15.12 16.48 14.08
N LEU A 68 -16.33 16.04 14.44
CA LEU A 68 -16.91 14.79 13.95
C LEU A 68 -17.96 15.07 12.86
N PRO A 69 -17.64 14.84 11.56
CA PRO A 69 -18.57 15.17 10.48
C PRO A 69 -19.73 14.17 10.43
N LYS A 70 -20.96 14.65 10.70
CA LYS A 70 -22.15 13.80 10.88
C LYS A 70 -22.42 12.89 9.67
N ARG A 71 -22.38 13.47 8.47
CA ARG A 71 -22.65 12.74 7.21
C ARG A 71 -21.59 11.69 6.92
N PHE A 72 -20.32 12.01 7.19
CA PHE A 72 -19.23 11.05 7.04
C PHE A 72 -19.40 9.88 8.01
N LEU A 73 -19.69 10.16 9.28
CA LEU A 73 -19.95 9.12 10.27
C LEU A 73 -21.10 8.21 9.86
N ALA A 74 -22.23 8.78 9.42
CA ALA A 74 -23.37 7.99 8.95
C ALA A 74 -22.98 7.07 7.79
N VAL A 75 -22.28 7.58 6.78
CA VAL A 75 -21.78 6.78 5.64
C VAL A 75 -20.86 5.66 6.12
N VAL A 76 -19.87 5.96 6.97
CA VAL A 76 -18.91 4.97 7.48
C VAL A 76 -19.63 3.88 8.27
N LEU A 77 -20.59 4.23 9.13
CA LEU A 77 -21.38 3.26 9.89
C LEU A 77 -22.23 2.38 8.97
N THR A 78 -22.89 2.97 7.97
CA THR A 78 -23.68 2.20 6.99
C THR A 78 -22.80 1.22 6.22
N LEU A 79 -21.64 1.67 5.72
CA LEU A 79 -20.69 0.80 5.01
C LEU A 79 -20.17 -0.32 5.91
N PHE A 80 -19.86 -0.01 7.17
CA PHE A 80 -19.43 -1.00 8.15
C PHE A 80 -20.52 -2.04 8.43
N CYS A 81 -21.79 -1.64 8.58
CA CYS A 81 -22.91 -2.57 8.75
C CYS A 81 -23.08 -3.51 7.55
N ILE A 82 -22.94 -3.01 6.32
CA ILE A 82 -22.98 -3.83 5.10
C ILE A 82 -21.86 -4.88 5.13
N GLN A 83 -20.66 -4.49 5.54
CA GLN A 83 -19.50 -5.37 5.58
C GLN A 83 -19.61 -6.41 6.70
N LEU A 84 -20.19 -6.06 7.85
CA LEU A 84 -20.54 -7.01 8.88
C LEU A 84 -21.60 -8.02 8.40
N TRP A 85 -22.56 -7.58 7.59
CA TRP A 85 -23.53 -8.50 6.98
C TRP A 85 -22.86 -9.47 5.99
N LEU A 86 -21.94 -9.01 5.14
CA LEU A 86 -21.14 -9.87 4.26
C LEU A 86 -20.34 -10.91 5.06
N TYR A 87 -19.72 -10.49 6.17
CA TYR A 87 -19.02 -11.38 7.09
C TYR A 87 -19.97 -12.43 7.71
N ALA A 88 -21.10 -11.98 8.29
CA ALA A 88 -22.04 -12.85 8.97
C ALA A 88 -22.79 -13.81 8.04
N SER A 89 -22.94 -13.47 6.76
CA SER A 89 -23.58 -14.31 5.74
C SER A 89 -22.64 -15.32 5.08
N GLY A 90 -21.35 -15.34 5.45
CA GLY A 90 -20.37 -16.28 4.88
C GLY A 90 -20.01 -15.99 3.42
N GLN A 91 -20.23 -14.77 2.93
CA GLN A 91 -19.93 -14.39 1.54
C GLN A 91 -18.46 -14.03 1.30
N LEU A 92 -17.67 -13.87 2.37
CA LEU A 92 -16.25 -13.53 2.27
C LEU A 92 -15.40 -14.78 2.01
N LEU A 93 -14.52 -14.72 1.02
CA LEU A 93 -13.57 -15.80 0.75
C LEU A 93 -12.46 -15.88 1.80
N SER A 94 -11.97 -14.72 2.25
CA SER A 94 -10.88 -14.60 3.21
C SER A 94 -11.26 -13.66 4.35
N THR A 95 -11.68 -14.23 5.48
CA THR A 95 -12.03 -13.48 6.70
C THR A 95 -10.82 -12.75 7.28
N SER A 96 -9.64 -13.35 7.16
CA SER A 96 -8.38 -12.76 7.63
C SER A 96 -8.00 -11.50 6.83
N SER A 97 -8.19 -11.52 5.50
CA SER A 97 -7.98 -10.33 4.65
C SER A 97 -8.99 -9.23 4.95
N TRP A 98 -10.25 -9.60 5.17
CA TRP A 98 -11.31 -8.66 5.53
C TRP A 98 -11.03 -7.97 6.87
N ALA A 99 -10.63 -8.72 7.90
CA ALA A 99 -10.34 -8.16 9.22
C ALA A 99 -9.20 -7.13 9.14
N LEU A 100 -8.13 -7.46 8.41
CA LEU A 100 -6.98 -6.58 8.22
C LEU A 100 -7.35 -5.29 7.48
N GLN A 101 -8.14 -5.38 6.40
CA GLN A 101 -8.58 -4.19 5.66
C GLN A 101 -9.62 -3.37 6.41
N THR A 102 -10.47 -4.00 7.22
CA THR A 102 -11.40 -3.32 8.12
C THR A 102 -10.64 -2.43 9.10
N VAL A 103 -9.56 -2.95 9.70
CA VAL A 103 -8.67 -2.16 10.56
C VAL A 103 -8.07 -0.98 9.80
N LEU A 104 -7.54 -1.21 8.60
CA LEU A 104 -6.94 -0.15 7.79
C LEU A 104 -7.93 0.97 7.46
N TYR A 105 -9.13 0.62 6.99
CA TYR A 105 -10.18 1.59 6.66
C TYR A 105 -10.74 2.30 7.90
N ALA A 106 -10.82 1.63 9.05
CA ALA A 106 -11.17 2.27 10.31
C ALA A 106 -10.10 3.29 10.75
N SER A 107 -8.82 2.92 10.70
CA SER A 107 -7.70 3.84 10.97
C SER A 107 -7.70 5.03 10.00
N ALA A 108 -7.99 4.80 8.71
CA ALA A 108 -8.13 5.83 7.70
C ALA A 108 -9.27 6.81 8.03
N ALA A 109 -10.44 6.30 8.43
CA ALA A 109 -11.57 7.12 8.84
C ALA A 109 -11.26 7.99 10.07
N LEU A 110 -10.55 7.43 11.05
CA LEU A 110 -10.11 8.16 12.24
C LEU A 110 -9.09 9.26 11.88
N LEU A 111 -8.13 8.98 10.99
CA LEU A 111 -7.18 9.98 10.53
C LEU A 111 -7.84 11.10 9.71
N PHE A 112 -8.87 10.80 8.91
CA PHE A 112 -9.66 11.83 8.24
C PHE A 112 -10.32 12.79 9.26
N VAL A 113 -10.94 12.24 10.31
CA VAL A 113 -11.53 13.03 11.42
C VAL A 113 -10.46 13.83 12.16
N LEU A 114 -9.29 13.22 12.40
CA LEU A 114 -8.15 13.90 13.01
C LEU A 114 -7.69 15.08 12.16
N GLY A 115 -7.54 14.89 10.84
CA GLY A 115 -7.15 15.90 9.87
C GLY A 115 -8.08 17.13 9.89
N ALA A 116 -9.39 16.90 9.91
CA ALA A 116 -10.39 17.97 10.05
C ALA A 116 -10.27 18.75 11.36
N SER A 117 -9.73 18.10 12.39
CA SER A 117 -9.53 18.63 13.75
C SER A 117 -8.14 19.28 13.94
N VAL A 118 -7.25 19.27 12.93
CA VAL A 118 -5.92 19.91 13.06
C VAL A 118 -5.99 21.44 12.96
N PRO A 119 -5.46 22.19 13.95
CA PRO A 119 -5.36 23.64 13.87
C PRO A 119 -4.34 24.05 12.80
N THR A 120 -4.59 25.19 12.16
CA THR A 120 -3.73 25.69 11.07
C THR A 120 -2.28 25.91 11.53
N SER A 121 -2.06 26.26 12.80
CA SER A 121 -0.73 26.47 13.38
C SER A 121 0.17 25.23 13.35
N SER A 122 -0.39 24.02 13.43
CA SER A 122 0.39 22.78 13.37
C SER A 122 0.77 22.36 11.95
N LEU A 123 0.06 22.84 10.93
CA LEU A 123 0.20 22.36 9.54
C LEU A 123 1.61 22.57 8.97
N ARG A 124 2.23 23.71 9.28
CA ARG A 124 3.59 24.02 8.81
C ARG A 124 4.62 23.02 9.35
N ARG A 125 4.50 22.67 10.64
CA ARG A 125 5.34 21.66 11.29
C ARG A 125 5.15 20.29 10.64
N TRP A 126 3.92 19.88 10.33
CA TRP A 126 3.67 18.61 9.63
C TRP A 126 4.31 18.55 8.25
N ILE A 127 4.26 19.65 7.49
CA ILE A 127 4.97 19.73 6.20
C ILE A 127 6.47 19.57 6.39
N HIS A 128 7.08 20.27 7.36
CA HIS A 128 8.54 20.16 7.58
C HIS A 128 8.97 18.77 8.04
N LEU A 129 8.22 18.13 8.94
CA LEU A 129 8.47 16.74 9.35
C LEU A 129 8.34 15.79 8.17
N TYR A 130 7.31 15.97 7.33
CA TYR A 130 7.13 15.18 6.12
C TYR A 130 8.32 15.32 5.16
N LEU A 131 8.75 16.56 4.88
CA LEU A 131 9.90 16.81 3.99
C LEU A 131 11.19 16.20 4.54
N LEU A 132 11.41 16.26 5.85
CA LEU A 132 12.58 15.64 6.48
C LEU A 132 12.60 14.13 6.27
N VAL A 133 11.48 13.45 6.52
CA VAL A 133 11.40 12.00 6.33
C VAL A 133 11.44 11.64 4.84
N ALA A 134 10.86 12.46 3.96
CA ALA A 134 10.96 12.25 2.51
C ALA A 134 12.41 12.36 2.01
N CYS A 135 13.20 13.29 2.53
CA CYS A 135 14.64 13.33 2.28
C CYS A 135 15.31 12.03 2.76
N LEU A 136 14.99 11.56 3.97
CA LEU A 136 15.56 10.32 4.51
C LEU A 136 15.23 9.11 3.64
N TRP A 137 13.95 8.89 3.28
CA TRP A 137 13.55 7.81 2.37
C TRP A 137 14.33 7.88 1.05
N SER A 138 14.42 9.08 0.47
CA SER A 138 15.07 9.28 -0.82
C SER A 138 16.58 9.02 -0.76
N SER A 139 17.25 9.48 0.29
CA SER A 139 18.68 9.23 0.49
C SER A 139 18.98 7.76 0.74
N VAL A 140 18.14 7.05 1.50
CA VAL A 140 18.29 5.60 1.71
C VAL A 140 18.08 4.84 0.40
N GLY A 141 17.03 5.17 -0.36
CA GLY A 141 16.78 4.59 -1.68
C GLY A 141 17.96 4.83 -2.63
N LEU A 142 18.49 6.05 -2.64
CA LEU A 142 19.63 6.44 -3.49
C LEU A 142 20.89 5.68 -3.11
N PHE A 143 21.18 5.55 -1.81
CA PHE A 143 22.32 4.77 -1.31
C PHE A 143 22.27 3.32 -1.78
N VAL A 144 21.10 2.65 -1.65
CA VAL A 144 20.95 1.26 -2.07
C VAL A 144 20.98 1.11 -3.59
N TRP A 145 20.28 2.00 -4.32
CA TRP A 145 20.22 1.95 -5.78
C TRP A 145 21.58 2.20 -6.45
N LEU A 146 22.43 3.07 -5.87
CA LEU A 146 23.81 3.30 -6.32
C LEU A 146 24.79 2.20 -5.88
N GLY A 147 24.31 1.09 -5.32
CA GLY A 147 25.14 -0.06 -4.96
C GLY A 147 25.84 0.04 -3.61
N GLY A 148 25.43 0.98 -2.73
CA GLY A 148 26.03 1.16 -1.41
C GLY A 148 25.94 -0.07 -0.49
N THR A 149 25.09 -1.05 -0.81
CA THR A 149 24.94 -2.32 -0.09
C THR A 149 25.65 -3.50 -0.77
N ASN A 150 26.43 -3.27 -1.84
CA ASN A 150 27.09 -4.33 -2.63
C ASN A 150 26.10 -5.42 -3.10
N GLY A 151 24.89 -5.01 -3.49
CA GLY A 151 23.84 -5.91 -3.96
C GLY A 151 23.09 -6.68 -2.86
N LYS A 152 23.38 -6.44 -1.58
CA LYS A 152 22.66 -7.04 -0.45
C LYS A 152 21.50 -6.17 0.02
N ALA A 153 20.49 -6.79 0.64
CA ALA A 153 19.43 -6.05 1.31
C ALA A 153 20.00 -5.16 2.43
N LEU A 154 19.42 -3.99 2.65
CA LEU A 154 19.75 -3.15 3.80
C LEU A 154 18.95 -3.64 5.01
N GLU A 155 19.65 -4.16 6.01
CA GLU A 155 19.05 -4.71 7.22
C GLU A 155 19.41 -3.87 8.45
N PHE A 156 18.42 -3.61 9.31
CA PHE A 156 18.60 -3.05 10.65
C PHE A 156 18.25 -4.12 11.68
N GLY A 157 19.25 -4.92 12.06
CA GLY A 157 19.02 -6.08 12.93
C GLY A 157 18.09 -7.09 12.24
N PRO A 158 16.91 -7.43 12.81
CA PRO A 158 15.93 -8.30 12.15
C PRO A 158 15.22 -7.74 10.94
N ILE A 159 15.28 -6.42 10.75
CA ILE A 159 14.33 -5.71 9.90
C ILE A 159 14.99 -5.47 8.55
N THR A 160 14.45 -6.12 7.51
CA THR A 160 14.78 -5.81 6.12
C THR A 160 14.17 -4.47 5.74
N SER A 161 14.99 -3.45 5.63
CA SER A 161 14.53 -2.10 5.32
C SER A 161 14.33 -1.90 3.82
N VAL A 162 15.23 -2.48 3.03
CA VAL A 162 15.36 -2.22 1.60
C VAL A 162 15.91 -3.46 0.89
N LEU A 163 15.35 -3.84 -0.24
CA LEU A 163 15.78 -4.96 -1.08
C LEU A 163 16.88 -4.53 -2.07
N ALA A 164 17.75 -5.45 -2.47
CA ALA A 164 18.72 -5.26 -3.55
C ALA A 164 18.88 -6.60 -4.32
N PRO A 165 19.30 -6.58 -5.60
CA PRO A 165 19.56 -5.39 -6.43
C PRO A 165 18.27 -4.68 -6.87
N ALA A 166 18.36 -3.38 -7.16
CA ALA A 166 17.23 -2.57 -7.60
C ALA A 166 17.49 -1.97 -8.97
N ILE A 167 16.56 -2.20 -9.91
CA ILE A 167 16.67 -1.72 -11.30
C ILE A 167 16.41 -0.19 -11.41
N LYS A 168 15.75 0.40 -10.41
CA LYS A 168 15.38 1.83 -10.35
C LYS A 168 15.39 2.30 -8.91
N LEU A 169 15.43 3.61 -8.64
CA LEU A 169 15.46 4.18 -7.28
C LEU A 169 14.32 3.72 -6.37
N ALA A 170 13.18 3.38 -6.97
CA ALA A 170 12.01 2.91 -6.25
C ALA A 170 12.04 1.39 -5.98
N GLY A 171 12.85 0.63 -6.74
CA GLY A 171 13.03 -0.82 -6.60
C GLY A 171 13.61 -1.32 -5.28
N PRO A 172 14.42 -0.54 -4.52
CA PRO A 172 14.87 -0.95 -3.22
C PRO A 172 13.71 -1.04 -2.22
N PHE A 173 12.67 -0.22 -2.39
CA PHE A 173 11.45 -0.35 -1.59
C PHE A 173 10.57 -1.42 -2.21
N ASN A 174 10.08 -2.36 -1.38
CA ASN A 174 9.23 -3.45 -1.87
C ASN A 174 7.94 -2.95 -2.59
N GLN A 175 7.63 -1.66 -2.47
CA GLN A 175 6.56 -1.01 -3.22
C GLN A 175 7.01 0.33 -3.78
N GLY A 176 7.90 0.31 -4.77
CA GLY A 176 8.43 1.53 -5.40
C GLY A 176 7.38 2.55 -5.88
N ASN A 177 6.18 2.10 -6.22
CA ASN A 177 5.06 2.98 -6.57
C ASN A 177 4.56 3.83 -5.38
N ILE A 178 4.61 3.31 -4.15
CA ILE A 178 4.39 4.08 -2.92
C ILE A 178 5.41 5.19 -2.82
N PHE A 179 6.69 4.85 -2.98
CA PHE A 179 7.78 5.79 -2.83
C PHE A 179 7.63 6.97 -3.80
N ALA A 180 7.26 6.71 -5.05
CA ALA A 180 6.96 7.76 -6.02
C ALA A 180 5.86 8.73 -5.54
N GLY A 181 4.72 8.21 -5.05
CA GLY A 181 3.64 9.07 -4.53
C GLY A 181 4.07 9.91 -3.33
N LEU A 182 4.88 9.33 -2.44
CA LEU A 182 5.42 10.05 -1.29
C LEU A 182 6.40 11.17 -1.69
N VAL A 183 7.26 10.93 -2.68
CA VAL A 183 8.14 11.95 -3.27
C VAL A 183 7.32 13.04 -3.96
N GLY A 184 6.23 12.67 -4.66
CA GLY A 184 5.29 13.62 -5.27
C GLY A 184 4.70 14.60 -4.25
N PHE A 185 4.28 14.12 -3.08
CA PHE A 185 3.81 15.00 -1.99
C PHE A 185 4.91 15.95 -1.52
N ALA A 186 6.14 15.43 -1.36
CA ALA A 186 7.28 16.23 -0.93
C ALA A 186 7.60 17.34 -1.94
N LEU A 187 7.49 17.04 -3.23
CA LEU A 187 7.70 17.99 -4.31
C LEU A 187 6.65 19.11 -4.28
N ILE A 188 5.36 18.77 -4.14
CA ILE A 188 4.26 19.76 -3.99
C ILE A 188 4.51 20.70 -2.78
N PHE A 189 4.89 20.13 -1.63
CA PHE A 189 5.19 20.89 -0.43
C PHE A 189 6.40 21.81 -0.60
N SER A 190 7.43 21.32 -1.27
CA SER A 190 8.67 22.07 -1.53
C SER A 190 8.41 23.26 -2.45
N HIS A 191 7.62 23.10 -3.51
CA HIS A 191 7.22 24.19 -4.41
C HIS A 191 6.47 25.30 -3.68
N TRP A 192 5.46 24.94 -2.89
CA TRP A 192 4.69 25.93 -2.15
C TRP A 192 5.54 26.67 -1.12
N LEU A 193 6.46 25.99 -0.42
CA LEU A 193 7.39 26.62 0.52
C LEU A 193 8.45 27.47 -0.18
N ALA A 194 8.97 27.04 -1.34
CA ALA A 194 9.91 27.82 -2.14
C ALA A 194 9.30 29.15 -2.58
N TRP A 195 8.04 29.14 -3.01
CA TRP A 195 7.31 30.37 -3.33
C TRP A 195 6.99 31.19 -2.08
N LYS A 196 6.43 30.56 -1.03
CA LYS A 196 5.90 31.28 0.14
C LYS A 196 6.99 31.87 1.03
N GLU A 197 8.08 31.11 1.27
CA GLU A 197 9.17 31.54 2.15
C GLU A 197 10.34 32.18 1.39
N GLN A 198 10.42 32.00 0.07
CA GLN A 198 11.48 32.55 -0.76
C GLN A 198 12.92 32.15 -0.36
N LYS A 199 13.08 31.03 0.36
CA LYS A 199 14.37 30.52 0.81
C LYS A 199 14.95 29.50 -0.17
N ILE A 200 16.24 29.64 -0.48
CA ILE A 200 16.96 28.78 -1.42
C ILE A 200 16.90 27.30 -1.04
N ARG A 201 16.89 26.95 0.25
CA ARG A 201 16.79 25.57 0.72
C ARG A 201 15.58 24.81 0.16
N TYR A 202 14.47 25.50 -0.10
CA TYR A 202 13.29 24.86 -0.68
C TYR A 202 13.39 24.70 -2.19
N ALA A 203 14.11 25.60 -2.88
CA ALA A 203 14.46 25.41 -4.28
C ALA A 203 15.41 24.21 -4.45
N ILE A 204 16.36 24.03 -3.53
CA ILE A 204 17.23 22.84 -3.48
C ILE A 204 16.37 21.57 -3.24
N ALA A 205 15.42 21.63 -2.30
CA ALA A 205 14.50 20.52 -2.06
C ALA A 205 13.66 20.17 -3.31
N VAL A 206 13.18 21.18 -4.06
CA VAL A 206 12.50 20.94 -5.34
C VAL A 206 13.42 20.21 -6.32
N ALA A 207 14.66 20.67 -6.51
CA ALA A 207 15.60 20.02 -7.42
C ALA A 207 15.88 18.58 -7.01
N PHE A 208 16.14 18.36 -5.71
CA PHE A 208 16.34 17.03 -5.14
C PHE A 208 15.16 16.10 -5.39
N PHE A 209 13.94 16.49 -4.99
CA PHE A 209 12.76 15.63 -5.18
C PHE A 209 12.34 15.47 -6.65
N THR A 210 12.71 16.41 -7.52
CA THR A 210 12.55 16.25 -8.98
C THR A 210 13.47 15.15 -9.51
N ALA A 211 14.74 15.12 -9.09
CA ALA A 211 15.68 14.05 -9.43
C ALA A 211 15.18 12.70 -8.92
N MET A 212 14.77 12.63 -7.65
CA MET A 212 14.25 11.39 -7.06
C MET A 212 12.98 10.91 -7.78
N LEU A 213 12.04 11.80 -8.11
CA LEU A 213 10.83 11.44 -8.85
C LEU A 213 11.17 10.92 -10.25
N PHE A 214 12.15 11.53 -10.92
CA PHE A 214 12.65 11.08 -12.23
C PHE A 214 13.13 9.63 -12.15
N ASP A 215 14.00 9.33 -11.19
CA ASP A 215 14.60 7.99 -11.02
C ASP A 215 13.63 6.93 -10.50
N THR A 216 12.42 7.31 -10.03
CA THR A 216 11.36 6.33 -9.73
C THR A 216 10.75 5.70 -10.98
N LEU A 217 10.88 6.33 -12.15
CA LEU A 217 10.26 5.94 -13.42
C LEU A 217 8.72 5.78 -13.35
N SER A 218 8.07 6.43 -12.39
CA SER A 218 6.62 6.34 -12.19
C SER A 218 5.87 7.31 -13.09
N ARG A 219 5.46 6.85 -14.29
CA ARG A 219 4.68 7.65 -15.26
C ARG A 219 3.40 8.22 -14.65
N GLY A 220 2.71 7.42 -13.84
CA GLY A 220 1.46 7.84 -13.18
C GLY A 220 1.66 8.99 -12.19
N GLU A 221 2.78 9.00 -11.47
CA GLU A 221 3.08 10.11 -10.56
C GLU A 221 3.51 11.36 -11.32
N TRP A 222 4.31 11.23 -12.39
CA TRP A 222 4.65 12.38 -13.23
C TRP A 222 3.41 13.05 -13.82
N LEU A 223 2.45 12.27 -14.32
CA LEU A 223 1.20 12.82 -14.86
C LEU A 223 0.38 13.53 -13.77
N ALA A 224 0.24 12.90 -12.59
CA ALA A 224 -0.43 13.51 -11.45
C ALA A 224 0.27 14.82 -11.01
N TYR A 225 1.58 14.78 -10.89
CA TYR A 225 2.39 15.91 -10.50
C TYR A 225 2.32 17.07 -11.50
N LEU A 226 2.44 16.81 -12.80
CA LEU A 226 2.36 17.86 -13.83
C LEU A 226 1.01 18.58 -13.80
N PHE A 227 -0.09 17.82 -13.65
CA PHE A 227 -1.42 18.40 -13.48
C PHE A 227 -1.48 19.32 -12.25
N ILE A 228 -0.96 18.84 -11.11
CA ILE A 228 -0.94 19.60 -9.86
C ILE A 228 -0.01 20.82 -9.92
N ALA A 229 1.14 20.70 -10.57
CA ALA A 229 2.06 21.80 -10.78
C ALA A 229 1.44 22.90 -11.65
N ALA A 230 0.70 22.53 -12.70
CA ALA A 230 -0.08 23.48 -13.50
C ALA A 230 -1.17 24.18 -12.66
N CYS A 231 -1.92 23.43 -11.83
CA CYS A 231 -2.87 24.03 -10.90
C CYS A 231 -2.19 25.00 -9.91
N LEU A 232 -1.02 24.64 -9.39
CA LEU A 232 -0.26 25.48 -8.47
C LEU A 232 0.23 26.76 -9.17
N LEU A 233 0.85 26.65 -10.35
CA LEU A 233 1.27 27.80 -11.15
C LEU A 233 0.11 28.76 -11.45
N PHE A 234 -1.04 28.21 -11.85
CA PHE A 234 -2.26 28.97 -12.09
C PHE A 234 -2.77 29.69 -10.83
N ALA A 235 -2.74 29.02 -9.68
CA ALA A 235 -3.17 29.59 -8.41
C ALA A 235 -2.22 30.66 -7.86
N LEU A 236 -0.92 30.42 -7.95
CA LEU A 236 0.11 31.31 -7.41
C LEU A 236 0.31 32.55 -8.29
N LYS A 237 0.11 32.44 -9.61
CA LYS A 237 0.42 33.48 -10.61
C LYS A 237 1.81 34.12 -10.37
N PRO A 238 2.89 33.31 -10.28
CA PRO A 238 4.21 33.83 -9.96
C PRO A 238 4.66 34.80 -11.07
N ASN A 239 5.34 35.88 -10.69
CA ASN A 239 6.04 36.71 -11.69
C ASN A 239 7.18 35.91 -12.35
N ALA A 240 7.74 36.41 -13.45
CA ALA A 240 8.78 35.68 -14.20
C ALA A 240 9.98 35.27 -13.31
N ARG A 241 10.41 36.15 -12.40
CA ARG A 241 11.52 35.87 -11.47
C ARG A 241 11.18 34.76 -10.48
N GLU A 242 9.97 34.76 -9.93
CA GLU A 242 9.47 33.72 -9.03
C GLU A 242 9.28 32.40 -9.76
N ALA A 243 8.74 32.42 -10.98
CA ALA A 243 8.59 31.23 -11.82
C ALA A 243 9.96 30.58 -12.11
N MET A 244 10.95 31.38 -12.50
CA MET A 244 12.31 30.90 -12.73
C MET A 244 12.93 30.31 -11.46
N ARG A 245 12.87 31.03 -10.33
CA ARG A 245 13.52 30.64 -9.07
C ARG A 245 12.86 29.42 -8.41
N CYS A 246 11.53 29.36 -8.40
CA CYS A 246 10.79 28.39 -7.61
C CYS A 246 10.40 27.14 -8.42
N PHE A 247 10.28 27.25 -9.75
CA PHE A 247 9.81 26.17 -10.62
C PHE A 247 10.84 25.75 -11.66
N ILE A 248 11.17 26.63 -12.60
CA ILE A 248 11.90 26.25 -13.82
C ILE A 248 13.34 25.84 -13.53
N ILE A 249 14.13 26.68 -12.84
CA ILE A 249 15.54 26.37 -12.56
C ILE A 249 15.66 25.12 -11.69
N PRO A 250 14.93 24.98 -10.56
CA PRO A 250 14.97 23.76 -9.77
C PRO A 250 14.57 22.50 -10.55
N TRP A 251 13.57 22.59 -11.44
CA TRP A 251 13.18 21.46 -12.28
C TRP A 251 14.28 21.06 -13.26
N LEU A 252 14.88 22.01 -13.97
CA LEU A 252 15.98 21.73 -14.90
C LEU A 252 17.18 21.11 -14.18
N CYS A 253 17.56 21.67 -13.03
CA CYS A 253 18.63 21.11 -12.20
C CYS A 253 18.29 19.68 -11.72
N GLY A 254 17.05 19.46 -11.27
CA GLY A 254 16.60 18.16 -10.79
C GLY A 254 16.54 17.10 -11.90
N LEU A 255 16.00 17.44 -13.07
CA LEU A 255 15.98 16.55 -14.24
C LEU A 255 17.40 16.23 -14.71
N SER A 256 18.30 17.22 -14.73
CA SER A 256 19.71 17.01 -15.08
C SER A 256 20.39 16.07 -14.08
N ALA A 257 20.16 16.29 -12.78
CA ALA A 257 20.69 15.42 -11.73
C ALA A 257 20.14 13.99 -11.83
N GLY A 258 18.83 13.81 -12.05
CA GLY A 258 18.23 12.49 -12.25
C GLY A 258 18.82 11.78 -13.48
N PHE A 259 18.99 12.48 -14.61
CA PHE A 259 19.63 11.91 -15.79
C PHE A 259 21.07 11.44 -15.51
N ILE A 260 21.85 12.24 -14.79
CA ILE A 260 23.22 11.89 -14.38
C ILE A 260 23.21 10.66 -13.46
N LEU A 261 22.33 10.62 -12.46
CA LEU A 261 22.20 9.49 -11.55
C LEU A 261 21.80 8.20 -12.28
N ALA A 262 20.81 8.28 -13.18
CA ALA A 262 20.39 7.17 -14.01
C ALA A 262 21.55 6.64 -14.87
N HIS A 263 22.36 7.52 -15.46
CA HIS A 263 23.55 7.12 -16.22
C HIS A 263 24.57 6.36 -15.36
N PHE A 264 24.86 6.84 -14.15
CA PHE A 264 25.79 6.18 -13.22
C PHE A 264 25.26 4.86 -12.64
N SER A 265 23.94 4.64 -12.66
CA SER A 265 23.34 3.38 -12.20
C SER A 265 23.38 2.25 -13.24
N GLN A 266 23.63 2.54 -14.52
CA GLN A 266 23.59 1.52 -15.59
C GLN A 266 24.75 0.50 -15.57
N PRO A 267 25.99 0.87 -15.20
CA PRO A 267 27.10 -0.07 -15.13
C PRO A 267 26.95 -1.17 -14.05
N SER A 268 26.07 -1.01 -13.07
CA SER A 268 25.81 -2.03 -12.05
C SER A 268 24.71 -3.05 -12.45
N LEU A 269 24.09 -2.90 -13.63
CA LEU A 269 22.98 -3.72 -14.12
C LEU A 269 23.31 -4.43 -15.45
N ILE A 270 24.59 -4.70 -15.72
CA ILE A 270 25.14 -5.28 -16.97
C ILE A 270 24.23 -6.39 -17.51
N GLY A 271 23.45 -6.08 -18.55
CA GLY A 271 22.59 -7.06 -19.22
C GLY A 271 21.43 -6.55 -20.11
N SER A 272 21.00 -5.29 -20.10
CA SER A 272 19.83 -4.89 -20.93
C SER A 272 19.86 -3.47 -21.53
N ASP A 273 19.72 -3.41 -22.85
CA ASP A 273 19.10 -2.37 -23.72
C ASP A 273 18.93 -0.92 -23.21
N GLY A 274 19.96 -0.29 -22.65
CA GLY A 274 19.97 1.15 -22.35
C GLY A 274 18.78 1.67 -21.52
N ILE A 275 18.58 3.00 -21.48
CA ILE A 275 17.50 3.65 -20.71
C ILE A 275 16.11 3.21 -21.20
N SER A 276 15.94 2.98 -22.50
CA SER A 276 14.68 2.55 -23.11
C SER A 276 14.28 1.13 -22.70
N GLY A 277 15.23 0.19 -22.60
CA GLY A 277 14.98 -1.17 -22.15
C GLY A 277 14.66 -1.22 -20.65
N LEU A 278 15.36 -0.40 -19.85
CA LEU A 278 15.09 -0.25 -18.42
C LEU A 278 13.68 0.32 -18.14
N VAL A 279 13.23 1.30 -18.94
CA VAL A 279 11.87 1.86 -18.84
C VAL A 279 10.80 0.85 -19.24
N ASN A 280 11.10 -0.08 -20.16
CA ASN A 280 10.17 -1.09 -20.64
C ASN A 280 10.11 -2.33 -19.72
N SER A 281 11.21 -2.70 -19.04
CA SER A 281 11.26 -3.82 -18.09
C SER A 281 10.77 -3.44 -16.68
N ALA A 282 10.77 -2.16 -16.31
CA ALA A 282 10.48 -1.69 -14.96
C ALA A 282 8.99 -1.65 -14.55
N GLY A 283 8.06 -2.15 -15.36
CA GLY A 283 6.63 -2.15 -15.03
C GLY A 283 5.84 -3.28 -15.69
N ALA A 284 4.70 -3.65 -15.10
CA ALA A 284 3.74 -4.55 -15.73
C ALA A 284 3.34 -4.01 -17.12
N THR A 285 3.30 -4.89 -18.12
CA THR A 285 2.88 -4.59 -19.50
C THR A 285 1.48 -3.95 -19.49
N MET A 286 1.15 -3.18 -20.52
CA MET A 286 -0.20 -2.59 -20.61
C MET A 286 -1.27 -3.66 -20.57
N GLU A 287 -1.03 -4.78 -21.24
CA GLU A 287 -1.90 -5.95 -21.25
C GLU A 287 -2.12 -6.56 -19.86
N ALA A 288 -1.06 -6.72 -19.07
CA ALA A 288 -1.15 -7.15 -17.67
C ALA A 288 -2.03 -6.19 -16.85
N ARG A 289 -1.94 -4.88 -17.09
CA ARG A 289 -2.80 -3.89 -16.40
C ARG A 289 -4.25 -3.97 -16.86
N LEU A 290 -4.49 -4.12 -18.16
CA LEU A 290 -5.84 -4.29 -18.72
C LEU A 290 -6.49 -5.58 -18.19
N THR A 291 -5.70 -6.64 -18.01
CA THR A 291 -6.16 -7.88 -17.36
C THR A 291 -6.62 -7.61 -15.93
N ILE A 292 -5.79 -6.95 -15.12
CA ILE A 292 -6.15 -6.54 -13.74
C ILE A 292 -7.44 -5.70 -13.74
N TRP A 293 -7.60 -4.78 -14.69
CA TRP A 293 -8.81 -3.96 -14.80
C TRP A 293 -10.04 -4.75 -15.20
N ALA A 294 -9.90 -5.69 -16.15
CA ALA A 294 -10.95 -6.61 -16.56
C ALA A 294 -11.40 -7.50 -15.39
N THR A 295 -10.46 -7.98 -14.57
CA THR A 295 -10.75 -8.73 -13.35
C THR A 295 -11.52 -7.90 -12.32
N ALA A 296 -11.11 -6.65 -12.07
CA ALA A 296 -11.86 -5.77 -11.17
C ALA A 296 -13.28 -5.51 -11.67
N LEU A 297 -13.43 -5.30 -12.97
CA LEU A 297 -14.72 -5.10 -13.60
C LEU A 297 -15.59 -6.37 -13.54
N SER A 298 -15.04 -7.55 -13.78
CA SER A 298 -15.78 -8.81 -13.72
C SER A 298 -16.27 -9.11 -12.29
N ILE A 299 -15.44 -8.85 -11.27
CA ILE A 299 -15.86 -8.92 -9.85
C ILE A 299 -17.04 -7.98 -9.59
N PHE A 300 -16.93 -6.71 -10.01
CA PHE A 300 -18.00 -5.74 -9.83
C PHE A 300 -19.31 -6.17 -10.53
N LEU A 301 -19.21 -6.67 -11.77
CA LEU A 301 -20.39 -7.09 -12.53
C LEU A 301 -21.09 -8.31 -11.89
N HIS A 302 -20.37 -9.12 -11.12
CA HIS A 302 -20.94 -10.24 -10.37
C HIS A 302 -21.69 -9.79 -9.11
N THR A 303 -21.17 -8.77 -8.40
CA THR A 303 -21.76 -8.25 -7.15
C THR A 303 -21.91 -6.71 -7.16
N PRO A 304 -22.73 -6.14 -8.06
CA PRO A 304 -22.68 -4.70 -8.37
C PRO A 304 -23.11 -3.77 -7.23
N LEU A 305 -23.96 -4.23 -6.32
CA LEU A 305 -24.49 -3.39 -5.25
C LEU A 305 -23.49 -3.25 -4.08
N VAL A 306 -23.05 -4.38 -3.54
CA VAL A 306 -22.28 -4.46 -2.28
C VAL A 306 -20.79 -4.78 -2.51
N GLY A 307 -20.42 -5.20 -3.73
CA GLY A 307 -19.10 -5.71 -4.05
C GLY A 307 -18.79 -7.05 -3.39
N SER A 308 -17.53 -7.46 -3.51
CA SER A 308 -17.01 -8.70 -2.93
C SER A 308 -16.76 -8.65 -1.42
N GLY A 309 -16.73 -7.45 -0.83
CA GLY A 309 -16.24 -7.20 0.52
C GLY A 309 -14.81 -6.66 0.56
N TRP A 310 -14.45 -5.99 1.65
CA TRP A 310 -13.14 -5.39 1.86
C TRP A 310 -12.02 -6.43 1.86
N GLY A 311 -10.94 -6.13 1.13
CA GLY A 311 -9.78 -7.02 1.01
C GLY A 311 -10.03 -8.30 0.24
N GLN A 312 -11.19 -8.43 -0.41
CA GLN A 312 -11.53 -9.63 -1.18
C GLN A 312 -11.08 -9.55 -2.63
N TYR A 313 -10.55 -8.40 -3.11
CA TYR A 313 -10.10 -8.29 -4.49
C TYR A 313 -9.06 -9.35 -4.88
N ALA A 314 -7.97 -9.44 -4.12
CA ALA A 314 -6.93 -10.43 -4.39
C ALA A 314 -7.49 -11.88 -4.29
N PRO A 315 -8.27 -12.22 -3.26
CA PRO A 315 -8.96 -13.51 -3.21
C PRO A 315 -9.89 -13.83 -4.37
N GLN A 316 -10.66 -12.85 -4.84
CA GLN A 316 -11.60 -13.04 -5.93
C GLN A 316 -10.97 -12.97 -7.32
N SER A 317 -9.77 -12.40 -7.45
CA SER A 317 -9.09 -12.27 -8.74
C SER A 317 -8.97 -13.60 -9.48
N TRP A 318 -8.79 -14.69 -8.72
CA TRP A 318 -8.85 -16.05 -9.20
C TRP A 318 -10.21 -16.39 -9.77
N LEU A 319 -11.27 -16.37 -8.98
CA LEU A 319 -12.60 -16.79 -9.43
C LEU A 319 -13.14 -15.93 -10.58
N ALA A 320 -12.68 -14.70 -10.69
CA ALA A 320 -13.13 -13.73 -11.67
C ALA A 320 -12.32 -13.75 -12.99
N ALA A 321 -11.22 -14.49 -13.04
CA ALA A 321 -10.34 -14.58 -14.19
C ALA A 321 -10.98 -15.15 -15.47
N PRO A 322 -11.82 -16.20 -15.44
CA PRO A 322 -12.43 -16.72 -16.66
C PRO A 322 -13.33 -15.67 -17.31
N ALA A 323 -14.15 -15.00 -16.50
CA ALA A 323 -14.99 -13.89 -16.95
C ALA A 323 -14.17 -12.67 -17.42
N ALA A 324 -13.00 -12.42 -16.82
CA ALA A 324 -12.07 -11.38 -17.28
C ALA A 324 -11.45 -11.73 -18.64
N SER A 325 -11.05 -12.99 -18.84
CA SER A 325 -10.55 -13.51 -20.11
C SER A 325 -11.59 -13.37 -21.21
N ASP A 326 -12.83 -13.80 -20.97
CA ASP A 326 -13.95 -13.64 -21.92
C ASP A 326 -14.19 -12.17 -22.27
N LEU A 327 -14.10 -11.28 -21.28
CA LEU A 327 -14.25 -9.84 -21.51
C LEU A 327 -13.13 -9.30 -22.39
N MET A 328 -11.88 -9.67 -22.14
CA MET A 328 -10.73 -9.25 -22.94
C MET A 328 -10.80 -9.79 -24.37
N ALA A 329 -11.18 -11.06 -24.54
CA ALA A 329 -11.34 -11.70 -25.83
C ALA A 329 -12.36 -10.99 -26.72
N ARG A 330 -13.47 -10.49 -26.14
CA ARG A 330 -14.47 -9.67 -26.86
C ARG A 330 -13.91 -8.37 -27.44
N PHE A 331 -12.82 -7.85 -26.86
CA PHE A 331 -12.11 -6.67 -27.37
C PHE A 331 -10.90 -7.02 -28.25
N GLY A 332 -10.71 -8.30 -28.59
CA GLY A 332 -9.55 -8.75 -29.36
C GLY A 332 -8.22 -8.63 -28.59
N LEU A 333 -8.28 -8.57 -27.26
CA LEU A 333 -7.11 -8.49 -26.39
C LEU A 333 -6.77 -9.88 -25.87
N SER A 334 -5.48 -10.21 -25.85
CA SER A 334 -4.99 -11.40 -25.16
C SER A 334 -5.10 -11.20 -23.64
N HIS A 335 -5.35 -12.30 -22.94
CA HIS A 335 -5.45 -12.34 -21.48
C HIS A 335 -4.27 -13.12 -20.94
N HIS A 336 -3.48 -12.50 -20.07
CA HIS A 336 -2.39 -13.18 -19.37
C HIS A 336 -2.64 -13.08 -17.88
N LEU A 337 -2.91 -14.21 -17.23
CA LEU A 337 -3.13 -14.23 -15.80
C LEU A 337 -1.81 -13.88 -15.09
N VAL A 338 -1.67 -12.64 -14.64
CA VAL A 338 -0.47 -12.11 -13.99
C VAL A 338 -0.42 -12.60 -12.55
N SER A 339 0.71 -13.11 -12.06
CA SER A 339 0.84 -13.49 -10.64
C SER A 339 0.68 -12.34 -9.62
N ASN A 340 0.56 -11.09 -10.07
CA ASN A 340 0.53 -9.87 -9.26
C ASN A 340 -0.86 -9.21 -9.19
N TYR A 341 -1.81 -9.81 -8.48
CA TYR A 341 -3.20 -9.31 -8.30
C TYR A 341 -3.49 -8.63 -6.96
N ALA A 342 -2.48 -8.13 -6.25
CA ALA A 342 -2.69 -7.54 -4.92
C ALA A 342 -3.56 -6.26 -4.92
N SER A 343 -3.90 -5.69 -6.09
CA SER A 343 -4.77 -4.52 -6.23
C SER A 343 -5.28 -4.37 -7.67
N GLY A 344 -6.36 -3.61 -7.87
CA GLY A 344 -6.93 -3.31 -9.19
C GLY A 344 -6.15 -2.28 -10.01
N HIS A 345 -5.11 -1.64 -9.45
CA HIS A 345 -4.28 -0.59 -10.11
C HIS A 345 -5.08 0.61 -10.66
N ASN A 346 -6.36 0.67 -10.33
CA ASN A 346 -7.32 1.72 -10.61
C ASN A 346 -8.24 1.81 -9.40
N LEU A 347 -8.17 2.92 -8.68
CA LEU A 347 -8.91 3.15 -7.45
C LEU A 347 -10.41 2.91 -7.63
N ILE A 348 -11.00 3.46 -8.70
CA ILE A 348 -12.44 3.39 -8.92
C ILE A 348 -12.86 1.94 -9.17
N LEU A 349 -12.17 1.24 -10.07
CA LEU A 349 -12.46 -0.17 -10.35
C LEU A 349 -12.25 -1.06 -9.12
N HIS A 350 -11.19 -0.81 -8.35
CA HIS A 350 -10.92 -1.57 -7.14
C HIS A 350 -12.01 -1.38 -6.08
N LEU A 351 -12.46 -0.14 -5.85
CA LEU A 351 -13.54 0.14 -4.90
C LEU A 351 -14.90 -0.37 -5.41
N MET A 352 -15.12 -0.37 -6.72
CA MET A 352 -16.29 -1.01 -7.33
C MET A 352 -16.26 -2.53 -7.09
N ALA A 353 -15.12 -3.18 -7.30
CA ALA A 353 -14.96 -4.61 -7.04
C ALA A 353 -15.25 -4.94 -5.56
N GLU A 354 -14.65 -4.21 -4.61
CA GLU A 354 -14.77 -4.54 -3.18
C GLU A 354 -16.04 -4.05 -2.51
N GLY A 355 -16.62 -2.93 -2.96
CA GLY A 355 -17.71 -2.24 -2.27
C GLY A 355 -18.92 -1.88 -3.13
N GLY A 356 -18.90 -2.23 -4.41
CA GLY A 356 -19.98 -1.98 -5.35
C GLY A 356 -20.37 -0.50 -5.48
N ILE A 357 -21.58 -0.28 -5.96
CA ILE A 357 -22.19 1.05 -6.11
C ILE A 357 -22.32 1.73 -4.73
N LEU A 358 -22.53 0.97 -3.66
CA LEU A 358 -22.72 1.52 -2.31
C LEU A 358 -21.46 2.19 -1.74
N VAL A 359 -20.27 1.79 -2.15
CA VAL A 359 -19.01 2.51 -1.86
C VAL A 359 -18.71 3.58 -2.91
N LEU A 360 -19.00 3.31 -4.18
CA LEU A 360 -18.73 4.25 -5.27
C LEU A 360 -19.48 5.57 -5.11
N LEU A 361 -20.77 5.54 -4.77
CA LEU A 361 -21.59 6.75 -4.64
C LEU A 361 -21.06 7.71 -3.55
N PRO A 362 -20.79 7.26 -2.31
CA PRO A 362 -20.13 8.10 -1.31
C PRO A 362 -18.74 8.57 -1.72
N LEU A 363 -17.96 7.76 -2.44
CA LEU A 363 -16.65 8.17 -2.97
C LEU A 363 -16.80 9.33 -3.95
N CYS A 364 -17.65 9.20 -4.98
CA CYS A 364 -17.91 10.26 -5.96
C CYS A 364 -18.41 11.54 -5.28
N TRP A 365 -19.28 11.40 -4.28
CA TRP A 365 -19.75 12.52 -3.47
C TRP A 365 -18.60 13.19 -2.69
N GLY A 366 -17.74 12.40 -2.04
CA GLY A 366 -16.55 12.89 -1.34
C GLY A 366 -15.56 13.60 -2.26
N LEU A 367 -15.26 13.00 -3.42
CA LEU A 367 -14.39 13.56 -4.46
C LEU A 367 -14.93 14.89 -4.98
N TRP A 368 -16.23 14.98 -5.24
CA TRP A 368 -16.87 16.25 -5.62
C TRP A 368 -16.64 17.35 -4.58
N HIS A 369 -16.82 17.06 -3.29
CA HIS A 369 -16.57 18.05 -2.23
C HIS A 369 -15.09 18.40 -2.08
N LEU A 370 -14.18 17.43 -2.29
CA LEU A 370 -12.75 17.68 -2.30
C LEU A 370 -12.35 18.59 -3.48
N ILE A 371 -12.83 18.31 -4.69
CA ILE A 371 -12.57 19.14 -5.88
C ILE A 371 -13.12 20.55 -5.65
N LYS A 372 -14.38 20.68 -5.21
CA LYS A 372 -14.99 21.98 -4.90
C LYS A 372 -14.21 22.76 -3.84
N THR A 373 -13.69 22.07 -2.82
CA THR A 373 -12.84 22.69 -1.79
C THR A 373 -11.49 23.11 -2.37
N SER A 374 -10.89 22.28 -3.22
CA SER A 374 -9.63 22.54 -3.89
C SER A 374 -9.72 23.76 -4.79
N CYS A 375 -10.78 23.90 -5.60
CA CYS A 375 -11.02 25.10 -6.42
C CYS A 375 -11.11 26.37 -5.57
N ARG A 376 -11.75 26.32 -4.39
CA ARG A 376 -11.80 27.45 -3.46
C ARG A 376 -10.43 27.76 -2.82
N LEU A 377 -9.60 26.74 -2.59
CA LEU A 377 -8.25 26.89 -2.06
C LEU A 377 -7.28 27.43 -3.12
N LEU A 378 -7.44 27.06 -4.39
CA LEU A 378 -6.68 27.62 -5.52
C LEU A 378 -6.88 29.14 -5.62
N ALA A 379 -8.08 29.64 -5.32
CA ALA A 379 -8.34 31.09 -5.23
C ALA A 379 -7.69 31.77 -4.00
N ARG A 380 -7.08 31.00 -3.08
CA ARG A 380 -6.44 31.49 -1.85
C ARG A 380 -5.05 30.85 -1.67
N PRO A 381 -4.10 31.12 -2.59
CA PRO A 381 -2.81 30.42 -2.67
C PRO A 381 -1.95 30.51 -1.40
N HIS A 382 -2.13 31.56 -0.58
CA HIS A 382 -1.42 31.71 0.70
C HIS A 382 -1.92 30.76 1.80
N ASN A 383 -3.07 30.12 1.62
CA ASN A 383 -3.59 29.18 2.60
C ASN A 383 -2.84 27.85 2.51
N ILE A 384 -2.09 27.51 3.55
CA ILE A 384 -1.32 26.27 3.65
C ILE A 384 -2.12 24.99 3.36
N ARG A 385 -3.46 25.00 3.52
CA ARG A 385 -4.32 23.84 3.19
C ARG A 385 -4.31 23.47 1.72
N ILE A 386 -3.95 24.40 0.81
CA ILE A 386 -3.88 24.14 -0.63
C ILE A 386 -2.91 22.98 -0.92
N THR A 387 -1.78 22.89 -0.23
CA THR A 387 -0.78 21.87 -0.49
C THR A 387 -1.28 20.47 -0.15
N PHE A 388 -1.98 20.33 0.98
CA PHE A 388 -2.62 19.08 1.38
C PHE A 388 -3.73 18.66 0.41
N SER A 389 -4.51 19.64 -0.08
CA SER A 389 -5.55 19.41 -1.10
C SER A 389 -4.95 18.89 -2.40
N LEU A 390 -3.88 19.54 -2.86
CA LEU A 390 -3.17 19.17 -4.09
C LEU A 390 -2.45 17.83 -3.96
N ALA A 391 -1.82 17.53 -2.82
CA ALA A 391 -1.23 16.22 -2.54
C ALA A 391 -2.29 15.11 -2.59
N ALA A 392 -3.45 15.32 -1.96
CA ALA A 392 -4.54 14.35 -2.00
C ALA A 392 -5.09 14.13 -3.42
N ILE A 393 -5.26 15.21 -4.22
CA ILE A 393 -5.67 15.08 -5.63
C ILE A 393 -4.60 14.36 -6.45
N SER A 394 -3.31 14.67 -6.25
CA SER A 394 -2.19 13.99 -6.91
C SER A 394 -2.31 12.48 -6.72
N PHE A 395 -2.51 12.05 -5.47
CA PHE A 395 -2.68 10.64 -5.15
C PHE A 395 -3.91 10.00 -5.79
N ILE A 396 -5.04 10.70 -5.81
CA ILE A 396 -6.26 10.22 -6.47
C ILE A 396 -6.03 10.02 -7.97
N ILE A 397 -5.30 10.92 -8.63
CA ILE A 397 -4.94 10.78 -10.05
C ILE A 397 -3.96 9.61 -10.24
N GLN A 398 -2.90 9.56 -9.43
CA GLN A 398 -1.88 8.51 -9.49
C GLN A 398 -2.49 7.11 -9.29
N SER A 399 -3.43 6.98 -8.36
CA SER A 399 -4.10 5.71 -8.03
C SER A 399 -5.07 5.21 -9.10
N GLN A 400 -5.36 5.98 -10.16
CA GLN A 400 -6.11 5.46 -11.31
C GLN A 400 -5.27 4.56 -12.22
N VAL A 401 -3.95 4.66 -12.15
CA VAL A 401 -3.02 3.95 -13.04
C VAL A 401 -1.95 3.16 -12.29
N ASN A 402 -2.02 3.13 -10.96
CA ASN A 402 -1.02 2.54 -10.09
C ASN A 402 -1.62 1.90 -8.83
N ILE A 403 -0.86 1.00 -8.19
CA ILE A 403 -1.25 0.15 -7.04
C ILE A 403 -1.36 0.95 -5.72
N THR A 404 -1.24 2.28 -5.76
CA THR A 404 -0.84 3.06 -4.58
C THR A 404 -1.93 3.16 -3.52
N PHE A 405 -3.21 3.10 -3.90
CA PHE A 405 -4.31 3.37 -2.96
C PHE A 405 -4.51 2.31 -1.88
N THR A 406 -4.34 1.02 -2.20
CA THR A 406 -4.59 -0.06 -1.24
C THR A 406 -3.44 -0.25 -0.26
N LYS A 407 -2.44 0.63 -0.31
CA LYS A 407 -1.25 0.57 0.51
C LYS A 407 -1.40 1.46 1.74
N PRO A 408 -0.96 0.98 2.91
CA PRO A 408 -1.39 1.55 4.18
C PRO A 408 -0.93 2.98 4.38
N LEU A 409 0.37 3.27 4.28
CA LEU A 409 0.87 4.62 4.54
C LEU A 409 0.27 5.67 3.58
N PRO A 410 0.29 5.48 2.25
CA PRO A 410 -0.27 6.49 1.33
C PRO A 410 -1.77 6.70 1.51
N LEU A 411 -2.54 5.64 1.80
CA LEU A 411 -3.94 5.76 2.13
C LEU A 411 -4.15 6.62 3.38
N LEU A 412 -3.50 6.24 4.49
CA LEU A 412 -3.61 6.93 5.79
C LEU A 412 -3.19 8.41 5.71
N LEU A 413 -2.12 8.72 4.97
CA LEU A 413 -1.71 10.10 4.74
C LEU A 413 -2.68 10.86 3.85
N THR A 414 -3.15 10.25 2.77
CA THR A 414 -4.07 10.91 1.84
C THR A 414 -5.37 11.27 2.53
N VAL A 415 -5.99 10.35 3.27
CA VAL A 415 -7.25 10.64 3.99
C VAL A 415 -7.04 11.69 5.09
N PHE A 416 -5.89 11.67 5.77
CA PHE A 416 -5.50 12.73 6.72
C PHE A 416 -5.40 14.09 6.03
N PHE A 417 -4.76 14.15 4.85
CA PHE A 417 -4.62 15.36 4.04
C PHE A 417 -5.95 15.87 3.49
N ILE A 418 -6.85 14.97 3.05
CA ILE A 418 -8.22 15.31 2.67
C ILE A 418 -8.95 15.94 3.86
N GLY A 419 -8.83 15.34 5.06
CA GLY A 419 -9.38 15.90 6.29
C GLY A 419 -8.89 17.33 6.57
N ILE A 420 -7.57 17.56 6.43
CA ILE A 420 -6.96 18.89 6.56
C ILE A 420 -7.51 19.86 5.51
N ALA A 421 -7.55 19.47 4.24
CA ALA A 421 -8.01 20.31 3.15
C ALA A 421 -9.48 20.73 3.36
N MET A 422 -10.33 19.78 3.73
CA MET A 422 -11.78 19.96 3.87
C MET A 422 -12.23 20.54 5.21
N ALA A 423 -11.33 20.70 6.18
CA ALA A 423 -11.69 21.13 7.53
C ALA A 423 -12.59 22.39 7.60
N PRO A 424 -12.39 23.46 6.80
CA PRO A 424 -13.24 24.65 6.87
C PRO A 424 -14.72 24.34 6.57
N THR A 425 -14.97 23.45 5.61
CA THR A 425 -16.31 23.01 5.24
C THR A 425 -16.86 22.04 6.29
N LEU A 426 -16.06 21.08 6.73
CA LEU A 426 -16.47 20.07 7.71
C LEU A 426 -16.83 20.71 9.05
N ARG A 427 -16.01 21.61 9.58
CA ARG A 427 -16.23 22.30 10.88
C ARG A 427 -17.60 22.98 11.02
N ARG A 428 -18.22 23.41 9.92
CA ARG A 428 -19.54 24.04 9.91
C ARG A 428 -20.68 23.03 10.03
N LYS A 429 -20.48 21.80 9.57
CA LYS A 429 -21.51 20.74 9.48
C LYS A 429 -21.22 19.53 10.39
N SER A 430 -20.33 19.71 11.35
CA SER A 430 -19.87 18.66 12.26
C SER A 430 -20.36 18.87 13.67
N TRP A 431 -20.41 17.79 14.46
CA TRP A 431 -20.42 17.90 15.91
C TRP A 431 -19.05 18.38 16.38
N LYS A 432 -19.06 19.28 17.36
CA LYS A 432 -17.88 19.76 18.06
C LYS A 432 -17.87 19.10 19.42
N LEU A 433 -17.08 18.03 19.54
CA LEU A 433 -17.02 17.25 20.78
C LEU A 433 -15.83 17.74 21.60
N PRO A 434 -16.03 18.17 22.85
CA PRO A 434 -14.91 18.48 23.73
C PRO A 434 -14.10 17.21 23.99
N VAL A 435 -12.78 17.32 23.97
CA VAL A 435 -11.91 16.19 24.31
C VAL A 435 -12.02 15.93 25.81
N SER A 436 -12.67 14.82 26.17
CA SER A 436 -12.90 14.41 27.56
C SER A 436 -11.88 13.36 28.01
N ALA A 437 -11.66 13.25 29.32
CA ALA A 437 -10.80 12.21 29.87
C ALA A 437 -11.28 10.78 29.50
N PRO A 438 -12.59 10.45 29.55
CA PRO A 438 -13.08 9.15 29.07
C PRO A 438 -12.72 8.86 27.61
N MET A 439 -12.78 9.87 26.73
CA MET A 439 -12.41 9.70 25.33
C MET A 439 -10.92 9.39 25.16
N ILE A 440 -10.06 10.11 25.88
CA ILE A 440 -8.61 9.85 25.88
C ILE A 440 -8.34 8.45 26.42
N SER A 441 -8.94 8.07 27.55
CA SER A 441 -8.77 6.74 28.16
C SER A 441 -9.25 5.62 27.23
N ALA A 442 -10.41 5.77 26.58
CA ALA A 442 -10.92 4.80 25.62
C ALA A 442 -9.98 4.67 24.40
N THR A 443 -9.48 5.80 23.89
CA THR A 443 -8.53 5.80 22.77
C THR A 443 -7.20 5.16 23.18
N ALA A 444 -6.73 5.41 24.40
CA ALA A 444 -5.51 4.82 24.95
C ALA A 444 -5.65 3.31 25.12
N ALA A 445 -6.77 2.85 25.70
CA ALA A 445 -7.08 1.43 25.85
C ALA A 445 -7.17 0.72 24.49
N ALA A 446 -7.88 1.32 23.52
CA ALA A 446 -7.97 0.77 22.17
C ALA A 446 -6.61 0.71 21.46
N THR A 447 -5.79 1.76 21.60
CA THR A 447 -4.43 1.81 21.04
C THR A 447 -3.54 0.74 21.67
N ALA A 448 -3.57 0.60 22.99
CA ALA A 448 -2.79 -0.40 23.72
C ALA A 448 -3.23 -1.82 23.35
N ALA A 449 -4.53 -2.10 23.32
CA ALA A 449 -5.09 -3.39 22.91
C ALA A 449 -4.68 -3.74 21.47
N PHE A 450 -4.76 -2.77 20.55
CA PHE A 450 -4.34 -2.97 19.16
C PHE A 450 -2.85 -3.29 19.06
N ILE A 451 -1.98 -2.53 19.72
CA ILE A 451 -0.53 -2.77 19.72
C ILE A 451 -0.21 -4.14 20.33
N PHE A 452 -0.87 -4.50 21.43
CA PHE A 452 -0.69 -5.79 22.08
C PHE A 452 -1.09 -6.96 21.18
N TRP A 453 -2.15 -6.81 20.39
CA TRP A 453 -2.58 -7.82 19.40
C TRP A 453 -1.68 -7.85 18.14
N ALA A 454 -1.30 -6.69 17.63
CA ALA A 454 -0.53 -6.57 16.39
C ALA A 454 0.94 -7.00 16.55
N THR A 455 1.55 -6.75 17.71
CA THR A 455 2.98 -6.98 17.94
C THR A 455 3.38 -8.46 17.79
N PRO A 456 2.70 -9.44 18.43
CA PRO A 456 3.01 -10.86 18.23
C PRO A 456 2.86 -11.28 16.77
N THR A 457 1.82 -10.81 16.08
CA THR A 457 1.58 -11.11 14.66
C THR A 457 2.73 -10.60 13.79
N VAL A 458 3.20 -9.37 14.02
CA VAL A 458 4.35 -8.79 13.31
C VAL A 458 5.63 -9.59 13.59
N ILE A 459 5.88 -9.94 14.85
CA ILE A 459 7.05 -10.75 15.24
C ILE A 459 7.02 -12.12 14.55
N GLN A 460 5.86 -12.77 14.53
CA GLN A 460 5.69 -14.07 13.88
C GLN A 460 5.98 -14.01 12.38
N TRP A 461 5.59 -12.93 11.68
CA TRP A 461 5.96 -12.75 10.28
C TRP A 461 7.48 -12.66 10.07
N PHE A 462 8.19 -11.87 10.88
CA PHE A 462 9.65 -11.79 10.80
C PHE A 462 10.34 -13.12 11.18
N GLN A 463 9.78 -13.86 12.13
CA GLN A 463 10.30 -15.18 12.50
C GLN A 463 10.07 -16.22 11.39
N ALA A 464 8.88 -16.21 10.77
CA ALA A 464 8.57 -17.06 9.63
C ALA A 464 9.48 -16.75 8.44
N GLU A 465 9.78 -15.47 8.20
CA GLU A 465 10.73 -15.06 7.17
C GLU A 465 12.14 -15.59 7.43
N ARG A 466 12.65 -15.41 8.64
CA ARG A 466 13.97 -15.93 9.02
C ARG A 466 14.03 -17.45 8.89
N ALA A 467 12.98 -18.14 9.33
CA ALA A 467 12.87 -19.59 9.19
C ALA A 467 12.87 -20.02 7.73
N LEU A 468 12.21 -19.26 6.85
CA LEU A 468 12.18 -19.54 5.41
C LEU A 468 13.55 -19.35 4.75
N TYR A 469 14.29 -18.29 5.09
CA TYR A 469 15.64 -18.06 4.56
C TYR A 469 16.68 -19.04 5.07
N ALA A 470 16.56 -19.45 6.34
CA ALA A 470 17.46 -20.42 6.95
C ALA A 470 17.03 -21.88 6.67
N PHE A 471 16.00 -22.08 5.85
CA PHE A 471 15.49 -23.41 5.59
C PHE A 471 16.47 -24.21 4.74
N ASP A 472 16.73 -25.43 5.20
CA ASP A 472 17.43 -26.48 4.50
C ASP A 472 16.59 -27.77 4.59
N LEU A 473 16.20 -28.31 3.43
CA LEU A 473 15.32 -29.48 3.38
C LEU A 473 15.95 -30.70 4.05
N ASP A 474 17.28 -30.81 4.01
CA ASP A 474 18.03 -31.93 4.55
C ASP A 474 18.29 -31.78 6.08
N ASP A 475 18.07 -30.58 6.65
CA ASP A 475 18.13 -30.34 8.09
C ASP A 475 16.75 -30.49 8.75
N GLN A 476 16.60 -31.57 9.52
CA GLN A 476 15.39 -31.85 10.30
C GLN A 476 15.02 -30.71 11.26
N ALA A 477 16.00 -29.99 11.83
CA ALA A 477 15.75 -28.89 12.74
C ALA A 477 15.15 -27.67 12.01
N SER A 478 15.68 -27.34 10.83
CA SER A 478 15.13 -26.28 9.98
C SER A 478 13.70 -26.63 9.50
N ALA A 479 13.47 -27.89 9.09
CA ALA A 479 12.16 -28.35 8.63
C ALA A 479 11.12 -28.31 9.76
N LYS A 480 11.50 -28.70 10.97
CA LYS A 480 10.63 -28.62 12.16
C LYS A 480 10.31 -27.16 12.53
N THR A 481 11.28 -26.26 12.42
CA THR A 481 11.08 -24.82 12.65
C THR A 481 10.07 -24.24 11.67
N LEU A 482 10.24 -24.48 10.36
CA LEU A 482 9.33 -23.97 9.34
C LEU A 482 7.93 -24.59 9.48
N ALA A 483 7.85 -25.89 9.81
CA ALA A 483 6.61 -26.59 10.07
C ALA A 483 5.82 -26.00 11.25
N GLY A 484 6.51 -25.45 12.25
CA GLY A 484 5.89 -24.75 13.39
C GLY A 484 5.08 -23.52 12.98
N PHE A 485 5.37 -22.90 11.83
CA PHE A 485 4.58 -21.77 11.31
C PHE A 485 3.41 -22.21 10.43
N ALA A 486 3.49 -23.38 9.80
CA ALA A 486 2.48 -23.86 8.84
C ALA A 486 1.07 -23.97 9.42
N THR A 487 0.96 -24.18 10.74
CA THR A 487 -0.32 -24.30 11.45
C THR A 487 -0.93 -22.96 11.85
N ILE A 488 -0.19 -21.86 11.72
CA ILE A 488 -0.68 -20.52 12.06
C ILE A 488 -1.46 -19.98 10.84
N PRO A 489 -2.78 -19.72 10.96
CA PRO A 489 -3.58 -19.20 9.85
C PRO A 489 -2.97 -17.93 9.26
N ARG A 490 -3.05 -17.77 7.94
CA ARG A 490 -2.42 -16.70 7.14
C ARG A 490 -0.88 -16.63 7.17
N ILE A 491 -0.23 -16.71 8.34
CA ILE A 491 1.24 -16.67 8.47
C ILE A 491 1.88 -17.91 7.86
N GLY A 492 1.30 -19.08 8.15
CA GLY A 492 1.74 -20.38 7.65
C GLY A 492 1.50 -20.60 6.17
N ALA A 493 0.76 -19.72 5.49
CA ALA A 493 0.43 -19.89 4.08
C ALA A 493 1.70 -19.89 3.20
N ILE A 494 2.54 -18.85 3.30
CA ILE A 494 3.78 -18.77 2.51
C ILE A 494 4.76 -19.90 2.85
N PRO A 495 5.08 -20.18 4.14
CA PRO A 495 5.90 -21.33 4.53
C PRO A 495 5.39 -22.66 3.96
N SER A 496 4.09 -22.92 4.04
CA SER A 496 3.50 -24.17 3.54
C SER A 496 3.61 -24.31 2.03
N ILE A 497 3.30 -23.24 1.29
CA ILE A 497 3.39 -23.20 -0.17
C ILE A 497 4.84 -23.43 -0.60
N TRP A 498 5.79 -22.74 0.03
CA TRP A 498 7.20 -22.84 -0.32
C TRP A 498 7.79 -24.21 0.03
N LEU A 499 7.45 -24.77 1.21
CA LEU A 499 7.88 -26.10 1.62
C LEU A 499 7.35 -27.17 0.66
N GLY A 500 6.06 -27.10 0.31
CA GLY A 500 5.46 -28.01 -0.66
C GLY A 500 6.09 -27.87 -2.05
N TYR A 501 6.36 -26.64 -2.51
CA TYR A 501 7.07 -26.39 -3.75
C TYR A 501 8.47 -27.01 -3.75
N LYS A 502 9.24 -26.87 -2.66
CA LYS A 502 10.57 -27.45 -2.54
C LYS A 502 10.53 -28.98 -2.56
N VAL A 503 9.68 -29.60 -1.74
CA VAL A 503 9.49 -31.06 -1.73
C VAL A 503 9.12 -31.58 -3.11
N ALA A 504 8.23 -30.87 -3.81
CA ALA A 504 7.76 -31.27 -5.13
C ALA A 504 8.84 -31.12 -6.22
N THR A 505 9.64 -30.05 -6.18
CA THR A 505 10.69 -29.79 -7.19
C THR A 505 11.96 -30.62 -6.97
N THR A 506 12.30 -30.97 -5.73
CA THR A 506 13.45 -31.84 -5.43
C THR A 506 13.10 -33.33 -5.41
N ASN A 507 11.80 -33.66 -5.46
CA ASN A 507 11.28 -35.01 -5.26
C ASN A 507 11.83 -35.70 -3.99
N SER A 508 12.18 -34.91 -2.98
CA SER A 508 12.83 -35.36 -1.74
C SER A 508 11.89 -35.16 -0.56
N HIS A 509 11.91 -36.08 0.39
CA HIS A 509 11.01 -36.07 1.57
C HIS A 509 9.52 -36.03 1.21
N THR A 510 9.10 -36.76 0.17
CA THR A 510 7.70 -36.82 -0.32
C THR A 510 6.68 -37.21 0.76
N GLY A 511 7.09 -37.90 1.82
CA GLY A 511 6.26 -38.16 3.01
C GLY A 511 5.72 -36.89 3.69
N LEU A 512 6.39 -35.73 3.52
CA LEU A 512 5.93 -34.44 4.03
C LEU A 512 4.68 -33.91 3.31
N LEU A 513 4.40 -34.34 2.08
CA LEU A 513 3.24 -33.89 1.29
C LEU A 513 1.93 -34.21 2.03
N LYS A 514 1.83 -35.40 2.63
CA LYS A 514 0.64 -35.79 3.41
C LYS A 514 0.42 -34.87 4.61
N TRP A 515 1.50 -34.49 5.30
CA TRP A 515 1.44 -33.56 6.43
C TRP A 515 1.11 -32.13 5.97
N LEU A 516 1.59 -31.70 4.80
CA LEU A 516 1.34 -30.38 4.22
C LEU A 516 -0.10 -30.19 3.71
N THR A 517 -0.85 -31.27 3.48
CA THR A 517 -2.19 -31.18 2.88
C THR A 517 -3.14 -30.28 3.68
N PRO A 518 -3.34 -30.46 5.01
CA PRO A 518 -4.23 -29.58 5.77
C PRO A 518 -3.74 -28.11 5.85
N PRO A 519 -2.45 -27.81 6.12
CA PRO A 519 -1.93 -26.44 6.03
C PRO A 519 -2.13 -25.78 4.67
N LEU A 520 -1.90 -26.51 3.57
CA LEU A 520 -2.07 -25.98 2.21
C LEU A 520 -3.53 -25.69 1.89
N ARG A 521 -4.48 -26.52 2.34
CA ARG A 521 -5.92 -26.22 2.21
C ARG A 521 -6.27 -24.88 2.86
N ASN A 522 -5.79 -24.65 4.08
CA ASN A 522 -6.01 -23.37 4.75
C ASN A 522 -5.28 -22.21 4.03
N ALA A 523 -4.05 -22.46 3.58
CA ALA A 523 -3.21 -21.47 2.89
C ALA A 523 -3.87 -20.93 1.63
N VAL A 524 -4.46 -21.79 0.78
CA VAL A 524 -5.09 -21.36 -0.48
C VAL A 524 -6.39 -20.58 -0.26
N HIS A 525 -7.02 -20.70 0.91
CA HIS A 525 -8.16 -19.87 1.30
C HIS A 525 -7.71 -18.51 1.86
N ASP A 526 -6.65 -18.49 2.67
CA ASP A 526 -6.13 -17.25 3.27
C ASP A 526 -5.40 -16.36 2.26
N ILE A 527 -4.57 -16.97 1.40
CA ILE A 527 -3.75 -16.32 0.38
C ILE A 527 -3.84 -17.14 -0.93
N PRO A 528 -4.92 -17.00 -1.71
CA PRO A 528 -5.11 -17.73 -2.97
C PRO A 528 -4.11 -17.25 -4.03
N MET A 529 -2.97 -17.92 -4.09
CA MET A 529 -1.93 -17.74 -5.10
C MET A 529 -1.90 -18.94 -6.04
N VAL A 530 -1.45 -18.72 -7.29
CA VAL A 530 -1.23 -19.79 -8.29
C VAL A 530 -0.36 -20.89 -7.74
N ALA A 531 0.79 -20.50 -7.18
CA ALA A 531 1.71 -21.44 -6.56
C ALA A 531 1.03 -22.24 -5.44
N GLY A 532 0.13 -21.64 -4.66
CA GLY A 532 -0.57 -22.35 -3.60
C GLY A 532 -1.51 -23.44 -4.13
N TYR A 533 -2.34 -23.12 -5.13
CA TYR A 533 -3.22 -24.10 -5.74
C TYR A 533 -2.45 -25.19 -6.51
N GLN A 534 -1.38 -24.83 -7.22
CA GLN A 534 -0.53 -25.80 -7.93
C GLN A 534 0.16 -26.76 -6.94
N VAL A 535 0.69 -26.25 -5.83
CA VAL A 535 1.32 -27.07 -4.78
C VAL A 535 0.28 -27.95 -4.07
N LEU A 536 -0.92 -27.43 -3.81
CA LEU A 536 -2.02 -28.22 -3.25
C LEU A 536 -2.47 -29.33 -4.19
N PHE A 537 -2.63 -29.04 -5.48
CA PHE A 537 -2.95 -30.04 -6.51
C PHE A 537 -1.90 -31.16 -6.53
N TYR A 538 -0.62 -30.80 -6.63
CA TYR A 538 0.48 -31.76 -6.62
C TYR A 538 0.46 -32.63 -5.37
N THR A 539 0.27 -32.01 -4.21
CA THR A 539 0.23 -32.68 -2.91
C THR A 539 -0.91 -33.70 -2.84
N LEU A 540 -2.12 -33.32 -3.27
CA LEU A 540 -3.29 -34.19 -3.27
C LEU A 540 -3.14 -35.34 -4.27
N GLY A 541 -2.61 -35.07 -5.47
CA GLY A 541 -2.34 -36.09 -6.48
C GLY A 541 -1.29 -37.10 -6.05
N SER A 542 -0.27 -36.66 -5.30
CA SER A 542 0.81 -37.51 -4.78
C SER A 542 0.44 -38.29 -3.51
N THR A 543 -0.73 -38.03 -2.92
CA THR A 543 -1.19 -38.66 -1.66
C THR A 543 -2.48 -39.47 -1.84
N ASP A 544 -2.78 -39.87 -3.08
CA ASP A 544 -3.96 -40.65 -3.49
C ASP A 544 -5.32 -39.98 -3.20
N ALA A 545 -5.33 -38.66 -2.93
CA ALA A 545 -6.55 -37.87 -2.77
C ALA A 545 -7.10 -37.39 -4.12
N LEU A 546 -7.22 -38.30 -5.09
CA LEU A 546 -7.44 -38.00 -6.52
C LEU A 546 -8.72 -37.21 -6.81
N GLN A 547 -9.81 -37.45 -6.08
CA GLN A 547 -11.06 -36.69 -6.27
C GLN A 547 -10.89 -35.21 -5.92
N GLU A 548 -10.17 -34.93 -4.85
CA GLU A 548 -9.92 -33.55 -4.43
C GLU A 548 -8.86 -32.89 -5.31
N ALA A 549 -7.83 -33.65 -5.71
CA ALA A 549 -6.88 -33.22 -6.71
C ALA A 549 -7.59 -32.84 -8.02
N CYS A 550 -8.51 -33.68 -8.50
CA CYS A 550 -9.33 -33.37 -9.68
C CYS A 550 -10.11 -32.06 -9.50
N ARG A 551 -10.76 -31.85 -8.34
CA ARG A 551 -11.48 -30.59 -8.06
C ARG A 551 -10.56 -29.36 -8.13
N VAL A 552 -9.37 -29.44 -7.54
CA VAL A 552 -8.39 -28.34 -7.59
C VAL A 552 -7.84 -28.15 -9.01
N GLY A 553 -7.55 -29.24 -9.73
CA GLY A 553 -7.05 -29.21 -11.10
C GLY A 553 -8.06 -28.58 -12.07
N GLN A 554 -9.34 -28.91 -11.95
CA GLN A 554 -10.42 -28.27 -12.72
C GLN A 554 -10.54 -26.78 -12.40
N LEU A 555 -10.35 -26.39 -11.13
CA LEU A 555 -10.33 -24.98 -10.74
C LEU A 555 -9.16 -24.23 -11.38
N ILE A 556 -7.95 -24.82 -11.44
CA ILE A 556 -6.79 -24.23 -12.11
C ILE A 556 -7.02 -24.15 -13.62
N LYS A 557 -7.47 -25.24 -14.25
CA LYS A 557 -7.75 -25.33 -15.69
C LYS A 557 -8.78 -24.28 -16.13
N ALA A 558 -9.81 -24.05 -15.32
CA ALA A 558 -10.83 -23.04 -15.58
C ALA A 558 -10.29 -21.61 -15.65
N GLN A 559 -9.11 -21.32 -15.07
CA GLN A 559 -8.53 -19.97 -15.09
C GLN A 559 -7.88 -19.59 -16.42
N HIS A 560 -7.77 -20.51 -17.39
CA HIS A 560 -7.19 -20.26 -18.71
C HIS A 560 -5.79 -19.64 -18.64
N PHE A 561 -4.92 -20.19 -17.79
CA PHE A 561 -3.51 -19.81 -17.73
C PHE A 561 -2.84 -20.00 -19.09
N VAL A 562 -2.31 -18.91 -19.63
CA VAL A 562 -1.49 -18.97 -20.85
C VAL A 562 -0.21 -19.76 -20.55
N ASN A 563 0.12 -20.71 -21.44
CA ASN A 563 1.26 -21.61 -21.30
C ASN A 563 1.20 -22.59 -20.12
N GLU A 564 0.01 -22.88 -19.56
CA GLU A 564 -0.13 -23.92 -18.54
C GLU A 564 0.16 -25.31 -19.14
N ARG A 565 1.29 -25.89 -18.73
CA ARG A 565 1.81 -27.16 -19.24
C ARG A 565 1.11 -28.37 -18.61
N ASN A 566 0.43 -28.18 -17.48
CA ASN A 566 -0.17 -29.28 -16.72
C ASN A 566 -1.65 -29.53 -17.09
N ASN A 567 -2.18 -28.88 -18.13
CA ASN A 567 -3.59 -29.05 -18.53
C ASN A 567 -4.00 -30.51 -18.76
N GLN A 568 -3.09 -31.30 -19.34
CA GLN A 568 -3.31 -32.73 -19.55
C GLN A 568 -3.31 -33.50 -18.23
N ILE A 569 -2.37 -33.18 -17.32
CA ILE A 569 -2.26 -33.82 -16.00
C ILE A 569 -3.52 -33.56 -15.15
N TYR A 570 -4.07 -32.34 -15.19
CA TYR A 570 -5.34 -32.04 -14.52
C TYR A 570 -6.47 -32.94 -15.01
N GLN A 571 -6.51 -33.25 -16.30
CA GLN A 571 -7.50 -34.15 -16.89
C GLN A 571 -7.23 -35.61 -16.53
N ASP A 572 -5.98 -36.06 -16.65
CA ASP A 572 -5.58 -37.43 -16.36
C ASP A 572 -5.91 -37.84 -14.91
N ILE A 573 -5.71 -36.93 -13.95
CA ILE A 573 -6.10 -37.17 -12.55
C ILE A 573 -7.62 -37.26 -12.37
N CYS A 574 -8.40 -36.48 -13.11
CA CYS A 574 -9.85 -36.62 -13.11
C CYS A 574 -10.33 -37.93 -13.73
N ASP A 575 -9.57 -38.46 -14.69
CA ASP A 575 -9.84 -39.73 -15.35
C ASP A 575 -9.31 -40.94 -14.53
N GLY A 576 -8.74 -40.71 -13.34
CA GLY A 576 -8.23 -41.74 -12.45
C GLY A 576 -6.86 -42.33 -12.85
N LYS A 577 -6.12 -41.66 -13.73
CA LYS A 577 -4.76 -42.06 -14.11
C LYS A 577 -3.75 -41.70 -13.01
N PRO A 578 -2.61 -42.42 -12.94
CA PRO A 578 -1.56 -42.11 -11.97
C PRO A 578 -0.98 -40.71 -12.17
N PHE A 579 -0.52 -40.11 -11.07
CA PHE A 579 0.11 -38.79 -11.07
C PHE A 579 1.54 -38.88 -11.64
N GLU A 580 1.75 -38.31 -12.83
CA GLU A 580 3.06 -38.30 -13.52
C GLU A 580 3.81 -36.96 -13.34
N GLN A 581 4.80 -36.67 -14.19
CA GLN A 581 5.66 -35.48 -14.10
C GLN A 581 4.87 -34.17 -14.11
N TYR A 582 4.92 -33.42 -13.01
CA TYR A 582 4.29 -32.12 -12.87
C TYR A 582 5.28 -30.98 -13.09
N HIS A 583 4.90 -29.97 -13.86
CA HIS A 583 5.74 -28.81 -14.15
C HIS A 583 5.33 -27.62 -13.28
N PHE A 584 6.19 -27.20 -12.36
CA PHE A 584 5.96 -25.96 -11.60
C PHE A 584 6.42 -24.72 -12.38
N GLY A 585 5.65 -23.64 -12.25
CA GLY A 585 5.96 -22.33 -12.82
C GLY A 585 5.20 -22.01 -14.10
N THR A 586 4.89 -20.73 -14.28
CA THR A 586 4.46 -20.13 -15.55
C THR A 586 5.71 -19.51 -16.17
N ASN A 587 6.39 -20.22 -17.09
CA ASN A 587 7.53 -19.62 -17.82
C ASN A 587 7.08 -18.41 -18.64
#